data_AF-A0A8T4RGU8-F1
#
_entry.id   AF-A0A8T4RGU8-F1
#
_cell.length_a   1.000
_cell.length_b   1.000
_cell.length_c   1.000
_cell.angle_alpha   90.00
_cell.angle_beta   90.00
_cell.angle_gamma   90.00
#
_symmetry.space_group_name_H-M   'P 1'
#
loop_
_entity.id
_entity.type
_entity.pdbx_description
1 polymer ?
#
loop_
_entity_poly.entity_id
_entity_poly.type
_entity_poly.pdbx_seq_one_letter_code
_entity_poly.pdbx_strand_id
1 'polypeptide(L)'
;MTTKDSENQLNELSAQEWLKFTKTWFVHNPPPRKKNEMLHPAKYPENMIIDFIKFFTKSGAVVFDPFLGTGSTLVACHQTQRNGIGIELQEKYAQIARDRIKELESQNKLSADENTPSRMLCKQLVLQGNCADLALYCEKYNLPLIDFVITSPPYGPMLNKKGLAAKHREEDNLDTKYSDDPNDLGNATNYPEFLQRLSNIFVALKPHIKDNAYLVVILQNYMEKGNYTTLAWDFAKEMTKYYQLRGERIWCQDNKTLFPYGYKYSFVPNVHHHYCLIFKKLPEISIKP
;
A
#
# COMPACT_ATOMS: atom_id res chain seq x y z
N MET A 1 -19.74 -4.57 -24.37
CA MET A 1 -18.38 -5.12 -24.15
C MET A 1 -17.39 -4.13 -24.72
N THR A 2 -16.74 -3.33 -23.88
CA THR A 2 -15.59 -2.53 -24.31
C THR A 2 -14.46 -3.49 -24.58
N THR A 3 -14.04 -3.60 -25.84
CA THR A 3 -12.94 -4.47 -26.27
C THR A 3 -11.64 -4.02 -25.60
N LYS A 4 -10.90 -4.95 -24.99
CA LYS A 4 -9.55 -4.70 -24.49
C LYS A 4 -8.67 -4.26 -25.65
N ASP A 5 -7.91 -3.18 -25.48
CA ASP A 5 -6.97 -2.68 -26.47
C ASP A 5 -5.68 -3.51 -26.42
N SER A 6 -5.46 -4.36 -27.45
CA SER A 6 -4.27 -5.22 -27.54
C SER A 6 -2.96 -4.44 -27.69
N GLU A 7 -3.02 -3.17 -28.08
CA GLU A 7 -1.85 -2.31 -28.22
C GLU A 7 -1.42 -1.67 -26.90
N ASN A 8 -2.31 -1.64 -25.89
CA ASN A 8 -2.02 -1.08 -24.58
C ASN A 8 -0.94 -1.92 -23.87
N GLN A 9 0.26 -1.36 -23.76
CA GLN A 9 1.40 -2.04 -23.14
C GLN A 9 1.41 -1.98 -21.62
N LEU A 10 0.65 -1.05 -21.02
CA LEU A 10 0.65 -0.84 -19.57
C LEU A 10 -0.35 -1.77 -18.85
N ASN A 11 -1.57 -1.89 -19.39
CA ASN A 11 -2.65 -2.60 -18.72
C ASN A 11 -3.67 -3.19 -19.71
N GLU A 12 -4.73 -3.78 -19.14
CA GLU A 12 -5.81 -4.45 -19.87
C GLU A 12 -7.15 -3.72 -19.73
N LEU A 13 -7.12 -2.43 -19.43
CA LEU A 13 -8.32 -1.60 -19.26
C LEU A 13 -8.85 -1.12 -20.60
N SER A 14 -10.16 -0.89 -20.66
CA SER A 14 -10.77 -0.12 -21.75
C SER A 14 -10.39 1.36 -21.67
N ALA A 15 -10.50 2.09 -22.79
CA ALA A 15 -10.26 3.54 -22.83
C ALA A 15 -11.12 4.31 -21.81
N GLN A 16 -12.37 3.88 -21.59
CA GLN A 16 -13.25 4.52 -20.59
C GLN A 16 -12.75 4.30 -19.16
N GLU A 17 -12.34 3.07 -18.80
CA GLU A 17 -11.76 2.77 -17.49
C GLU A 17 -10.45 3.53 -17.28
N TRP A 18 -9.61 3.61 -18.32
CA TRP A 18 -8.38 4.39 -18.30
C TRP A 18 -8.66 5.86 -17.98
N LEU A 19 -9.54 6.51 -18.75
CA LEU A 19 -9.89 7.92 -18.55
C LEU A 19 -10.46 8.17 -17.15
N LYS A 20 -11.32 7.28 -16.64
CA LYS A 20 -11.84 7.38 -15.26
C LYS A 20 -10.71 7.32 -14.23
N PHE A 21 -9.75 6.42 -14.40
CA PHE A 21 -8.62 6.29 -13.49
C PHE A 21 -7.71 7.53 -13.48
N THR A 22 -7.54 8.20 -14.63
CA THR A 22 -6.70 9.41 -14.71
C THR A 22 -7.22 10.61 -13.91
N LYS A 23 -8.45 10.55 -13.37
CA LYS A 23 -8.93 11.54 -12.42
C LYS A 23 -8.05 11.55 -11.17
N THR A 24 -7.50 12.72 -10.85
CA THR A 24 -6.51 12.94 -9.78
C THR A 24 -7.10 12.94 -8.37
N TRP A 25 -8.41 12.71 -8.21
CA TRP A 25 -9.03 12.50 -6.91
C TRP A 25 -10.19 11.53 -7.00
N PHE A 26 -10.43 10.80 -5.92
CA PHE A 26 -11.51 9.83 -5.83
C PHE A 26 -11.96 9.65 -4.39
N VAL A 27 -13.19 9.17 -4.21
CA VAL A 27 -13.72 8.75 -2.92
C VAL A 27 -13.80 7.24 -2.94
N HIS A 28 -13.32 6.61 -1.87
CA HIS A 28 -13.50 5.17 -1.67
C HIS A 28 -13.87 4.91 -0.23
N ASN A 29 -15.15 4.59 -0.02
CA ASN A 29 -15.70 4.30 1.29
C ASN A 29 -15.88 2.78 1.40
N PRO A 30 -15.09 2.09 2.24
CA PRO A 30 -15.36 0.68 2.50
C PRO A 30 -16.76 0.54 3.11
N PRO A 31 -17.51 -0.52 2.77
CA PRO A 31 -18.82 -0.76 3.38
C PRO A 31 -18.66 -0.94 4.91
N PRO A 32 -19.73 -0.70 5.68
CA PRO A 32 -19.72 -0.94 7.13
C PRO A 32 -19.29 -2.38 7.44
N ARG A 33 -18.30 -2.55 8.31
CA ARG A 33 -17.74 -3.87 8.68
C ARG A 33 -18.81 -4.76 9.32
N LYS A 34 -18.83 -6.05 9.00
CA LYS A 34 -19.67 -7.02 9.72
C LYS A 34 -19.02 -7.36 11.07
N LYS A 35 -19.81 -7.71 12.10
CA LYS A 35 -19.33 -8.02 13.47
C LYS A 35 -18.20 -9.08 13.52
N ASN A 36 -18.13 -10.00 12.56
CA ASN A 36 -17.09 -11.04 12.50
C ASN A 36 -15.77 -10.58 11.85
N GLU A 37 -15.73 -9.38 11.23
CA GLU A 37 -14.51 -8.80 10.64
C GLU A 37 -13.76 -7.86 11.61
N MET A 38 -14.26 -7.73 12.85
CA MET A 38 -13.79 -6.78 13.88
C MET A 38 -12.35 -7.01 14.38
N LEU A 39 -11.65 -8.06 13.95
CA LEU A 39 -10.33 -8.43 14.51
C LEU A 39 -9.12 -7.82 13.78
N HIS A 40 -9.28 -6.98 12.76
CA HIS A 40 -8.17 -6.60 11.88
C HIS A 40 -8.00 -5.07 11.71
N PRO A 41 -6.97 -4.47 12.37
CA PRO A 41 -6.68 -3.04 12.30
C PRO A 41 -6.32 -2.56 10.88
N ALA A 42 -6.75 -1.32 10.57
CA ALA A 42 -6.21 -0.43 9.54
C ALA A 42 -5.95 -1.02 8.13
N LYS A 43 -6.98 -1.59 7.48
CA LYS A 43 -6.93 -1.93 6.05
C LYS A 43 -7.31 -0.73 5.18
N TYR A 44 -6.51 -0.39 4.17
CA TYR A 44 -7.01 0.38 3.03
C TYR A 44 -7.96 -0.50 2.19
N PRO A 45 -8.97 0.08 1.50
CA PRO A 45 -10.00 -0.69 0.80
C PRO A 45 -9.41 -1.50 -0.37
N GLU A 46 -9.72 -2.79 -0.43
CA GLU A 46 -9.19 -3.71 -1.46
C GLU A 46 -9.53 -3.26 -2.88
N ASN A 47 -10.76 -2.81 -3.09
CA ASN A 47 -11.23 -2.31 -4.39
C ASN A 47 -10.40 -1.11 -4.88
N MET A 48 -9.93 -0.25 -3.97
CA MET A 48 -9.03 0.84 -4.35
C MET A 48 -7.70 0.29 -4.87
N ILE A 49 -7.15 -0.74 -4.22
CA ILE A 49 -5.88 -1.36 -4.61
C ILE A 49 -6.02 -2.14 -5.91
N ILE A 50 -7.15 -2.81 -6.14
CA ILE A 50 -7.52 -3.44 -7.41
C ILE A 50 -7.40 -2.44 -8.55
N ASP A 51 -7.94 -1.22 -8.40
CA ASP A 51 -7.86 -0.20 -9.45
C ASP A 51 -6.41 0.16 -9.77
N PHE A 52 -5.57 0.37 -8.75
CA PHE A 52 -4.15 0.66 -8.96
C PHE A 52 -3.39 -0.51 -9.61
N ILE A 53 -3.58 -1.74 -9.13
CA ILE A 53 -2.96 -2.94 -9.70
C ILE A 53 -3.38 -3.10 -11.15
N LYS A 54 -4.68 -3.03 -11.45
CA LYS A 54 -5.18 -3.14 -12.83
C LYS A 54 -4.65 -2.05 -13.73
N PHE A 55 -4.45 -0.83 -13.23
CA PHE A 55 -3.96 0.28 -14.05
C PHE A 55 -2.45 0.20 -14.33
N PHE A 56 -1.64 -0.24 -13.37
CA PHE A 56 -0.19 -0.26 -13.52
C PHE A 56 0.38 -1.61 -13.95
N THR A 57 -0.46 -2.64 -14.13
CA THR A 57 -0.02 -3.98 -14.51
C THR A 57 -0.97 -4.71 -15.44
N LYS A 58 -0.44 -5.73 -16.12
CA LYS A 58 -1.23 -6.80 -16.76
C LYS A 58 -1.35 -8.02 -15.83
N SER A 59 -2.30 -8.90 -16.11
CA SER A 59 -2.43 -10.19 -15.42
C SER A 59 -1.11 -10.98 -15.46
N GLY A 60 -0.81 -11.71 -14.39
CA GLY A 60 0.46 -12.44 -14.22
C GLY A 60 1.65 -11.60 -13.69
N ALA A 61 1.54 -10.26 -13.68
CA ALA A 61 2.57 -9.39 -13.13
C ALA A 61 2.85 -9.62 -11.65
N VAL A 62 4.05 -9.23 -11.21
CA VAL A 62 4.50 -9.32 -9.80
C VAL A 62 4.27 -7.98 -9.10
N VAL A 63 3.38 -8.00 -8.11
CA VAL A 63 3.07 -6.85 -7.24
C VAL A 63 3.71 -7.06 -5.89
N PHE A 64 4.33 -6.00 -5.35
CA PHE A 64 5.03 -6.04 -4.08
C PHE A 64 4.47 -5.03 -3.07
N ASP A 65 4.32 -5.47 -1.81
CA ASP A 65 3.96 -4.62 -0.67
C ASP A 65 5.03 -4.72 0.46
N PRO A 66 5.87 -3.70 0.67
CA PRO A 66 6.87 -3.68 1.73
C PRO A 66 6.29 -3.60 3.16
N PHE A 67 5.01 -3.26 3.32
CA PHE A 67 4.35 -3.10 4.62
C PHE A 67 2.98 -3.78 4.58
N LEU A 68 2.99 -5.10 4.43
CA LEU A 68 1.82 -5.86 4.02
C LEU A 68 0.64 -5.78 5.01
N GLY A 69 0.92 -5.64 6.31
CA GLY A 69 -0.07 -5.65 7.36
C GLY A 69 -0.92 -6.91 7.29
N THR A 70 -2.23 -6.74 7.19
CA THR A 70 -3.20 -7.84 7.18
C THR A 70 -3.51 -8.37 5.77
N GLY A 71 -2.74 -8.02 4.75
CA GLY A 71 -2.76 -8.73 3.47
C GLY A 71 -3.62 -8.14 2.34
N SER A 72 -4.15 -6.93 2.47
CA SER A 72 -5.08 -6.36 1.46
C SER A 72 -4.50 -6.31 0.04
N THR A 73 -3.20 -6.01 -0.11
CA THR A 73 -2.54 -6.03 -1.43
C THR A 73 -2.57 -7.43 -2.04
N LEU A 74 -2.27 -8.49 -1.29
CA LEU A 74 -2.24 -9.85 -1.84
C LEU A 74 -3.64 -10.38 -2.16
N VAL A 75 -4.65 -9.98 -1.39
CA VAL A 75 -6.07 -10.25 -1.72
C VAL A 75 -6.43 -9.61 -3.06
N ALA A 76 -6.08 -8.34 -3.26
CA ALA A 76 -6.31 -7.64 -4.52
C ALA A 76 -5.54 -8.28 -5.69
N CYS A 77 -4.30 -8.72 -5.46
CA CYS A 77 -3.50 -9.47 -6.44
C CYS A 77 -4.21 -10.75 -6.86
N HIS A 78 -4.66 -11.55 -5.89
CA HIS A 78 -5.38 -12.78 -6.15
C HIS A 78 -6.67 -12.55 -6.95
N GLN A 79 -7.50 -11.60 -6.54
CA GLN A 79 -8.74 -11.24 -7.25
C GLN A 79 -8.51 -10.74 -8.68
N THR A 80 -7.34 -10.15 -8.93
CA THR A 80 -6.94 -9.63 -10.24
C THR A 80 -5.99 -10.56 -10.98
N GLN A 81 -5.71 -11.79 -10.54
CA GLN A 81 -4.80 -12.72 -11.24
C GLN A 81 -3.36 -12.18 -11.38
N ARG A 82 -2.85 -11.46 -10.37
CA ARG A 82 -1.44 -11.04 -10.25
C ARG A 82 -0.74 -11.86 -9.16
N ASN A 83 0.57 -12.05 -9.34
CA ASN A 83 1.40 -12.63 -8.29
C ASN A 83 1.69 -11.56 -7.25
N GLY A 84 1.43 -11.85 -5.98
CA GLY A 84 1.63 -10.90 -4.91
C GLY A 84 2.73 -11.37 -3.96
N ILE A 85 3.62 -10.46 -3.57
CA ILE A 85 4.65 -10.69 -2.56
C ILE A 85 4.52 -9.57 -1.53
N GLY A 86 4.48 -9.91 -0.25
CA GLY A 86 4.46 -8.90 0.80
C GLY A 86 5.31 -9.29 1.99
N ILE A 87 5.92 -8.28 2.60
CA ILE A 87 6.70 -8.41 3.82
C ILE A 87 5.91 -7.77 4.96
N GLU A 88 5.80 -8.49 6.08
CA GLU A 88 5.21 -7.99 7.31
C GLU A 88 6.15 -8.28 8.48
N LEU A 89 6.46 -7.25 9.27
CA LEU A 89 7.39 -7.36 10.38
C LEU A 89 6.83 -8.25 11.50
N GLN A 90 5.54 -8.05 11.81
CA GLN A 90 4.91 -8.73 12.92
C GLN A 90 4.21 -10.02 12.53
N GLU A 91 4.63 -11.11 13.16
CA GLU A 91 4.06 -12.43 12.89
C GLU A 91 2.55 -12.49 13.13
N LYS A 92 2.01 -11.73 14.10
CA LYS A 92 0.54 -11.61 14.30
C LYS A 92 -0.18 -11.18 13.02
N TYR A 93 0.29 -10.13 12.35
CA TYR A 93 -0.34 -9.62 11.12
C TYR A 93 0.02 -10.46 9.90
N ALA A 94 1.25 -10.97 9.82
CA ALA A 94 1.66 -11.90 8.77
C ALA A 94 0.77 -13.15 8.79
N GLN A 95 0.47 -13.70 9.97
CA GLN A 95 -0.40 -14.86 10.13
C GLN A 95 -1.83 -14.55 9.68
N ILE A 96 -2.39 -13.39 10.06
CA ILE A 96 -3.69 -12.93 9.56
C ILE A 96 -3.69 -12.86 8.03
N ALA A 97 -2.64 -12.30 7.42
CA ALA A 97 -2.54 -12.23 5.96
C ALA A 97 -2.51 -13.63 5.33
N ARG A 98 -1.74 -14.57 5.88
CA ARG A 98 -1.69 -15.97 5.43
C ARG A 98 -3.04 -16.65 5.51
N ASP A 99 -3.77 -16.49 6.61
CA ASP A 99 -5.07 -17.15 6.80
C ASP A 99 -6.12 -16.64 5.81
N ARG A 100 -6.14 -15.33 5.54
CA ARG A 100 -7.01 -14.73 4.51
C ARG A 100 -6.72 -15.26 3.11
N ILE A 101 -5.44 -15.40 2.77
CA ILE A 101 -5.02 -15.95 1.47
C ILE A 101 -5.45 -17.42 1.36
N LYS A 102 -5.21 -18.23 2.39
CA LYS A 102 -5.63 -19.64 2.42
C LYS A 102 -7.14 -19.80 2.26
N GLU A 103 -7.93 -18.93 2.90
CA GLU A 103 -9.38 -18.92 2.77
C GLU A 103 -9.81 -18.67 1.31
N LEU A 104 -9.22 -17.65 0.65
CA LEU A 104 -9.49 -17.34 -0.76
C LEU A 104 -9.09 -18.47 -1.71
N GLU A 105 -7.93 -19.09 -1.49
CA GLU A 105 -7.48 -20.24 -2.26
C GLU A 105 -8.40 -21.45 -2.09
N SER A 106 -8.95 -21.65 -0.88
CA SER A 106 -9.86 -22.77 -0.57
C SER A 106 -11.23 -22.57 -1.24
N GLN A 107 -11.76 -21.35 -1.22
CA GLN A 107 -13.00 -20.99 -1.92
C GLN A 107 -12.87 -21.20 -3.43
N ASN A 108 -11.73 -20.84 -4.02
CA ASN A 108 -11.47 -21.05 -5.45
C ASN A 108 -11.46 -22.55 -5.84
N LYS A 109 -10.88 -23.42 -5.00
CA LYS A 109 -10.86 -24.88 -5.24
C LYS A 109 -12.26 -25.50 -5.23
N LEU A 110 -13.16 -25.01 -4.36
CA LEU A 110 -14.54 -25.49 -4.27
C LEU A 110 -15.42 -25.03 -5.46
N SER A 111 -15.01 -23.96 -6.14
CA SER A 111 -15.75 -23.37 -7.28
C SER A 111 -15.26 -23.80 -8.66
N ALA A 112 -14.18 -24.58 -8.72
CA ALA A 112 -13.60 -25.03 -9.99
C ALA A 112 -14.38 -26.25 -10.51
N ASP A 113 -15.21 -26.04 -11.52
CA ASP A 113 -15.77 -27.11 -12.36
C ASP A 113 -14.63 -27.73 -13.19
N GLU A 114 -14.62 -29.06 -13.36
CA GLU A 114 -13.53 -29.83 -14.03
C GLU A 114 -13.28 -29.37 -15.48
N ASN A 115 -14.25 -28.66 -16.08
CA ASN A 115 -14.17 -28.09 -17.43
C ASN A 115 -13.74 -26.61 -17.48
N THR A 116 -13.45 -25.97 -16.36
CA THR A 116 -12.97 -24.58 -16.35
C THR A 116 -11.47 -24.57 -16.64
N PRO A 117 -11.00 -23.93 -17.74
CA PRO A 117 -9.56 -23.81 -17.99
C PRO A 117 -8.92 -23.18 -16.76
N SER A 118 -7.88 -23.85 -16.24
CA SER A 118 -7.16 -23.48 -15.03
C SER A 118 -7.00 -21.96 -14.98
N ARG A 119 -7.77 -21.27 -14.12
CA ARG A 119 -7.48 -19.86 -13.82
C ARG A 119 -6.00 -19.84 -13.49
N MET A 120 -5.22 -19.01 -14.20
CA MET A 120 -3.78 -18.93 -14.02
C MET A 120 -3.51 -18.85 -12.52
N LEU A 121 -2.89 -19.90 -11.96
CA LEU A 121 -2.66 -20.01 -10.52
C LEU A 121 -1.63 -18.95 -10.13
N CYS A 122 -2.13 -17.78 -9.74
CA CYS A 122 -1.29 -16.71 -9.21
C CYS A 122 -0.89 -17.04 -7.77
N LYS A 123 0.36 -16.76 -7.42
CA LYS A 123 0.92 -17.09 -6.10
C LYS A 123 0.91 -15.86 -5.21
N GLN A 124 0.51 -16.05 -3.95
CA GLN A 124 0.56 -15.03 -2.92
C GLN A 124 1.58 -15.44 -1.86
N LEU A 125 2.67 -14.69 -1.72
CA LEU A 125 3.75 -14.99 -0.80
C LEU A 125 3.77 -13.95 0.34
N VAL A 126 3.55 -14.43 1.55
CA VAL A 126 3.71 -13.65 2.78
C VAL A 126 5.04 -14.01 3.42
N LEU A 127 5.94 -13.03 3.50
CA LEU A 127 7.21 -13.13 4.21
C LEU A 127 7.08 -12.41 5.55
N GLN A 128 7.42 -13.10 6.64
CA GLN A 128 7.55 -12.44 7.94
C GLN A 128 8.99 -11.95 8.11
N GLY A 129 9.16 -10.65 8.41
CA GLY A 129 10.47 -10.05 8.63
C GLY A 129 10.54 -8.57 8.27
N ASN A 130 11.75 -8.02 8.27
CA ASN A 130 11.96 -6.59 8.01
C ASN A 130 12.15 -6.33 6.52
N CYS A 131 11.42 -5.36 5.95
CA CYS A 131 11.58 -5.01 4.55
C CYS A 131 12.99 -4.46 4.20
N ALA A 132 13.74 -3.96 5.18
CA ALA A 132 15.15 -3.60 4.99
C ALA A 132 16.01 -4.79 4.52
N ASP A 133 15.58 -6.03 4.80
CA ASP A 133 16.25 -7.27 4.43
C ASP A 133 15.78 -7.83 3.08
N LEU A 134 15.07 -7.03 2.24
CA LEU A 134 14.50 -7.52 0.98
C LEU A 134 15.54 -8.22 0.09
N ALA A 135 16.77 -7.71 0.00
CA ALA A 135 17.81 -8.33 -0.81
C ALA A 135 18.09 -9.79 -0.40
N LEU A 136 18.12 -10.06 0.91
CA LEU A 136 18.30 -11.41 1.46
C LEU A 136 17.11 -12.32 1.11
N TYR A 137 15.88 -11.79 1.15
CA TYR A 137 14.71 -12.55 0.75
C TYR A 137 14.66 -12.81 -0.76
N CYS A 138 15.06 -11.83 -1.58
CA CYS A 138 15.18 -11.99 -3.03
C CYS A 138 16.14 -13.13 -3.37
N GLU A 139 17.29 -13.20 -2.72
CA GLU A 139 18.26 -14.29 -2.90
C GLU A 139 17.71 -15.62 -2.37
N LYS A 140 17.29 -15.66 -1.10
CA LYS A 140 16.84 -16.88 -0.41
C LYS A 140 15.66 -17.56 -1.11
N TYR A 141 14.71 -16.78 -1.64
CA TYR A 141 13.49 -17.28 -2.27
C TYR A 141 13.53 -17.19 -3.80
N ASN A 142 14.65 -16.75 -4.38
CA ASN A 142 14.82 -16.52 -5.82
C ASN A 142 13.65 -15.68 -6.41
N LEU A 143 13.37 -14.54 -5.78
CA LEU A 143 12.20 -13.72 -6.12
C LEU A 143 12.40 -13.04 -7.50
N PRO A 144 11.35 -13.00 -8.33
CA PRO A 144 11.41 -12.30 -9.62
C PRO A 144 11.48 -10.78 -9.42
N LEU A 145 11.90 -10.06 -10.47
CA LEU A 145 11.81 -8.60 -10.51
C LEU A 145 10.35 -8.13 -10.40
N ILE A 146 10.16 -7.05 -9.66
CA ILE A 146 8.85 -6.47 -9.33
C ILE A 146 8.33 -5.60 -10.49
N ASP A 147 7.07 -5.82 -10.89
CA ASP A 147 6.38 -5.02 -11.92
C ASP A 147 5.66 -3.80 -11.34
N PHE A 148 5.23 -3.87 -10.08
CA PHE A 148 4.51 -2.79 -9.42
C PHE A 148 4.68 -2.86 -7.90
N VAL A 149 4.93 -1.72 -7.26
CA VAL A 149 4.91 -1.61 -5.79
C VAL A 149 3.70 -0.79 -5.37
N ILE A 150 2.94 -1.26 -4.39
CA ILE A 150 1.91 -0.44 -3.75
C ILE A 150 1.86 -0.72 -2.26
N THR A 151 1.78 0.36 -1.48
CA THR A 151 1.72 0.23 -0.03
C THR A 151 1.18 1.48 0.66
N SER A 152 0.83 1.33 1.93
CA SER A 152 0.59 2.41 2.88
C SER A 152 1.48 2.16 4.09
N PRO A 153 2.63 2.84 4.21
CA PRO A 153 3.57 2.62 5.30
C PRO A 153 2.93 2.88 6.68
N PRO A 154 3.41 2.22 7.76
CA PRO A 154 2.96 2.53 9.10
C PRO A 154 3.38 3.96 9.48
N TYR A 155 2.43 4.76 9.96
CA TYR A 155 2.65 6.14 10.41
C TYR A 155 3.26 6.15 11.82
N GLY A 156 4.49 5.68 11.96
CA GLY A 156 5.14 5.22 13.19
C GLY A 156 4.82 5.91 14.53
N PRO A 157 5.73 6.70 15.14
CA PRO A 157 5.55 7.30 16.49
C PRO A 157 4.34 8.23 16.62
N MET A 158 3.75 8.60 15.49
CA MET A 158 2.68 9.58 15.37
C MET A 158 1.32 9.01 15.79
N LEU A 159 1.18 7.68 15.88
CA LEU A 159 0.00 6.97 16.37
C LEU A 159 -0.04 6.80 17.91
N ASN A 160 1.05 7.07 18.63
CA ASN A 160 1.13 6.94 20.10
C ASN A 160 0.41 8.06 20.89
N LYS A 161 -0.52 8.81 20.28
CA LYS A 161 -1.11 10.01 20.91
C LYS A 161 -2.45 9.73 21.57
N LYS A 162 -2.52 9.92 22.89
CA LYS A 162 -3.76 10.01 23.68
C LYS A 162 -4.57 11.24 23.25
N GLY A 163 -5.73 11.03 22.61
CA GLY A 163 -6.68 12.07 22.16
C GLY A 163 -8.06 11.46 21.90
N LEU A 164 -9.09 12.26 21.57
CA LEU A 164 -10.46 11.74 21.32
C LEU A 164 -10.48 10.61 20.26
N ALA A 165 -9.72 10.78 19.18
CA ALA A 165 -9.60 9.78 18.14
C ALA A 165 -8.83 8.52 18.57
N ALA A 166 -7.97 8.61 19.59
CA ALA A 166 -7.27 7.45 20.15
C ALA A 166 -8.10 6.73 21.23
N LYS A 167 -8.93 7.46 21.99
CA LYS A 167 -9.91 6.85 22.90
C LYS A 167 -10.88 5.93 22.16
N HIS A 168 -11.38 6.37 21.00
CA HIS A 168 -12.20 5.48 20.16
C HIS A 168 -11.43 4.29 19.58
N ARG A 169 -10.11 4.40 19.35
CA ARG A 169 -9.28 3.26 18.90
C ARG A 169 -9.03 2.24 20.01
N GLU A 170 -8.85 2.71 21.25
CA GLU A 170 -8.74 1.87 22.44
C GLU A 170 -10.07 1.15 22.72
N GLU A 171 -11.20 1.86 22.59
CA GLU A 171 -12.56 1.28 22.68
C GLU A 171 -12.82 0.21 21.59
N ASP A 172 -12.21 0.37 20.41
CA ASP A 172 -12.30 -0.57 19.28
C ASP A 172 -11.20 -1.67 19.29
N ASN A 173 -10.39 -1.82 20.36
CA ASN A 173 -9.29 -2.79 20.46
C ASN A 173 -8.24 -2.72 19.32
N LEU A 174 -7.94 -1.52 18.82
CA LEU A 174 -6.94 -1.34 17.76
C LEU A 174 -5.53 -1.13 18.38
N ASP A 175 -4.55 -1.91 17.92
CA ASP A 175 -3.16 -1.83 18.43
C ASP A 175 -2.57 -0.41 18.23
N THR A 176 -2.01 0.16 19.30
CA THR A 176 -1.45 1.53 19.33
C THR A 176 0.08 1.54 19.17
N LYS A 177 0.74 0.44 19.49
CA LYS A 177 2.16 0.19 19.25
C LYS A 177 2.31 -1.09 18.45
N TYR A 178 3.02 -0.99 17.33
CA TYR A 178 3.22 -2.12 16.42
C TYR A 178 4.33 -3.02 16.98
N SER A 179 5.59 -2.58 17.09
CA SER A 179 6.68 -3.43 17.59
C SER A 179 7.58 -2.74 18.63
N ASP A 180 8.35 -3.54 19.36
CA ASP A 180 9.53 -3.09 20.14
C ASP A 180 10.84 -3.20 19.34
N ASP A 181 10.80 -3.73 18.12
CA ASP A 181 11.98 -3.90 17.25
C ASP A 181 12.60 -2.52 16.90
N PRO A 182 13.88 -2.25 17.21
CA PRO A 182 14.51 -0.98 16.87
C PRO A 182 14.50 -0.71 15.37
N ASN A 183 14.46 -1.74 14.53
CA ASN A 183 14.38 -1.66 13.08
C ASN A 183 12.94 -1.46 12.55
N ASP A 184 11.92 -1.47 13.41
CA ASP A 184 10.57 -1.02 13.05
C ASP A 184 10.61 0.48 12.73
N LEU A 185 10.07 0.84 11.56
CA LEU A 185 9.84 2.23 11.17
C LEU A 185 9.01 2.98 12.24
N GLY A 186 8.13 2.24 12.92
CA GLY A 186 7.35 2.65 14.08
C GLY A 186 8.15 3.27 15.23
N ASN A 187 9.41 2.89 15.37
CA ASN A 187 10.26 3.22 16.52
C ASN A 187 11.27 4.33 16.25
N ALA A 188 11.15 5.06 15.13
CA ALA A 188 11.98 6.23 14.87
C ALA A 188 11.85 7.28 16.00
N THR A 189 12.97 7.89 16.41
CA THR A 189 12.98 8.80 17.58
C THR A 189 12.46 10.20 17.25
N ASN A 190 12.50 10.59 15.98
CA ASN A 190 12.09 11.91 15.49
C ASN A 190 11.66 11.85 14.02
N TYR A 191 11.05 12.94 13.54
CA TYR A 191 10.52 13.02 12.17
C TYR A 191 11.58 12.90 11.06
N PRO A 192 12.73 13.63 11.11
CA PRO A 192 13.80 13.43 10.13
C PRO A 192 14.30 11.99 10.03
N GLU A 193 14.51 11.32 11.18
CA GLU A 193 14.90 9.91 11.21
C GLU A 193 13.83 9.02 10.59
N PHE A 194 12.55 9.23 10.93
CA PHE A 194 11.43 8.49 10.33
C PHE A 194 11.42 8.63 8.81
N LEU A 195 11.50 9.86 8.30
CA LEU A 195 11.51 10.14 6.87
C LEU A 195 12.69 9.45 6.17
N GLN A 196 13.89 9.54 6.76
CA GLN A 196 15.09 8.88 6.22
C GLN A 196 14.95 7.36 6.18
N ARG A 197 14.47 6.75 7.27
CA ARG A 197 14.27 5.29 7.35
C ARG A 197 13.22 4.81 6.35
N LEU A 198 12.12 5.56 6.21
CA LEU A 198 11.09 5.29 5.21
C LEU A 198 11.67 5.37 3.79
N SER A 199 12.38 6.45 3.46
CA SER A 199 13.00 6.62 2.14
C SER A 199 14.03 5.55 1.83
N ASN A 200 14.86 5.15 2.80
CA ASN A 200 15.86 4.10 2.62
C ASN A 200 15.27 2.76 2.20
N ILE A 201 14.07 2.41 2.69
CA ILE A 201 13.37 1.20 2.27
C ILE A 201 13.12 1.26 0.75
N PHE A 202 12.53 2.36 0.25
CA PHE A 202 12.26 2.50 -1.19
C PHE A 202 13.53 2.65 -2.04
N VAL A 203 14.62 3.20 -1.49
CA VAL A 203 15.93 3.18 -2.17
C VAL A 203 16.43 1.74 -2.31
N ALA A 204 16.35 0.94 -1.26
CA ALA A 204 16.75 -0.47 -1.28
C ALA A 204 15.87 -1.33 -2.19
N LEU A 205 14.61 -0.96 -2.45
CA LEU A 205 13.75 -1.64 -3.43
C LEU A 205 14.24 -1.47 -4.88
N LYS A 206 14.91 -0.36 -5.19
CA LYS A 206 15.21 0.05 -6.57
C LYS A 206 15.85 -1.05 -7.43
N PRO A 207 16.91 -1.77 -7.01
CA PRO A 207 17.51 -2.85 -7.81
C PRO A 207 16.59 -4.04 -8.07
N HIS A 208 15.53 -4.22 -7.28
CA HIS A 208 14.58 -5.34 -7.39
C HIS A 208 13.34 -5.01 -8.22
N ILE A 209 13.21 -3.76 -8.68
CA ILE A 209 12.08 -3.28 -9.50
C ILE A 209 12.49 -3.26 -10.97
N LYS A 210 11.60 -3.68 -11.88
CA LYS A 210 11.85 -3.59 -13.32
C LYS A 210 12.00 -2.15 -13.77
N ASP A 211 12.79 -1.92 -14.81
CA ASP A 211 12.81 -0.62 -15.47
C ASP A 211 11.43 -0.27 -16.02
N ASN A 212 11.07 1.00 -15.92
CA ASN A 212 9.77 1.56 -16.27
C ASN A 212 8.58 1.10 -15.43
N ALA A 213 8.79 0.26 -14.42
CA ALA A 213 7.76 -0.08 -13.45
C ALA A 213 7.37 1.13 -12.58
N TYR A 214 6.16 1.06 -12.04
CA TYR A 214 5.59 2.10 -11.19
C TYR A 214 5.59 1.67 -9.73
N LEU A 215 5.56 2.66 -8.85
CA LEU A 215 5.31 2.46 -7.43
C LEU A 215 4.33 3.52 -6.94
N VAL A 216 3.40 3.09 -6.08
CA VAL A 216 2.41 3.94 -5.44
C VAL A 216 2.59 3.88 -3.93
N VAL A 217 2.89 5.03 -3.33
CA VAL A 217 3.03 5.14 -1.87
C VAL A 217 1.91 6.01 -1.34
N ILE A 218 1.08 5.44 -0.47
CA ILE A 218 -0.09 6.10 0.10
C ILE A 218 0.29 6.71 1.44
N LEU A 219 0.27 8.04 1.54
CA LEU A 219 0.67 8.79 2.72
C LEU A 219 -0.37 9.85 3.10
N GLN A 220 -0.46 10.16 4.40
CA GLN A 220 -1.22 11.27 4.93
C GLN A 220 -0.28 12.36 5.45
N ASN A 221 -0.61 13.62 5.19
CA ASN A 221 -0.14 14.73 6.02
C ASN A 221 -0.90 14.68 7.35
N TYR A 222 -0.37 15.28 8.42
CA TYR A 222 -1.03 15.19 9.73
C TYR A 222 -0.69 16.40 10.61
N MET A 223 -1.50 16.60 11.65
CA MET A 223 -1.25 17.61 12.68
C MET A 223 -0.44 17.01 13.84
N GLU A 224 0.64 17.68 14.24
CA GLU A 224 1.48 17.29 15.37
C GLU A 224 1.86 18.50 16.22
N LYS A 225 1.46 18.49 17.50
CA LYS A 225 1.79 19.54 18.49
C LYS A 225 1.48 20.95 17.97
N GLY A 226 0.37 21.10 17.25
CA GLY A 226 -0.07 22.37 16.65
C GLY A 226 0.54 22.71 15.29
N ASN A 227 1.50 21.92 14.80
CA ASN A 227 2.12 22.09 13.48
C ASN A 227 1.51 21.14 12.46
N TYR A 228 1.37 21.61 11.22
CA TYR A 228 0.93 20.78 10.10
C TYR A 228 2.16 20.15 9.44
N THR A 229 2.33 18.84 9.61
CA THR A 229 3.45 18.09 9.04
C THR A 229 3.10 17.54 7.66
N THR A 230 3.97 17.81 6.69
CA THR A 230 3.77 17.54 5.26
C THR A 230 4.44 16.26 4.81
N LEU A 231 4.24 15.16 5.53
CA LEU A 231 4.90 13.88 5.28
C LEU A 231 4.83 13.41 3.82
N ALA A 232 3.66 13.51 3.18
CA ALA A 232 3.53 13.09 1.79
C ALA A 232 4.42 13.90 0.86
N TRP A 233 4.53 15.22 1.08
CA TRP A 233 5.30 16.11 0.23
C TRP A 233 6.80 15.99 0.49
N ASP A 234 7.19 15.88 1.76
CA ASP A 234 8.59 15.71 2.14
C ASP A 234 9.12 14.37 1.61
N PHE A 235 8.33 13.31 1.74
CA PHE A 235 8.65 12.02 1.14
C PHE A 235 8.72 12.10 -0.39
N ALA A 236 7.76 12.76 -1.04
CA ALA A 236 7.81 12.93 -2.50
C ALA A 236 9.08 13.64 -2.96
N LYS A 237 9.46 14.72 -2.26
CA LYS A 237 10.69 15.47 -2.53
C LYS A 237 11.94 14.62 -2.31
N GLU A 238 11.98 13.79 -1.28
CA GLU A 238 13.11 12.89 -1.05
C GLU A 238 13.22 11.81 -2.12
N MET A 239 12.09 11.21 -2.50
CA MET A 239 12.07 10.12 -3.48
C MET A 239 12.38 10.56 -4.91
N THR A 240 12.20 11.84 -5.26
CA THR A 240 12.54 12.35 -6.61
C THR A 240 14.03 12.28 -6.92
N LYS A 241 14.90 12.11 -5.91
CA LYS A 241 16.34 11.83 -6.09
C LYS A 241 16.59 10.46 -6.72
N TYR A 242 15.65 9.52 -6.59
CA TYR A 242 15.84 8.11 -6.98
C TYR A 242 14.83 7.62 -8.02
N TYR A 243 13.63 8.21 -8.05
CA TYR A 243 12.55 7.84 -8.95
C TYR A 243 11.96 9.09 -9.63
N GLN A 244 11.37 8.93 -10.81
CA GLN A 244 10.62 10.02 -11.44
C GLN A 244 9.23 10.12 -10.80
N LEU A 245 8.91 11.25 -10.17
CA LEU A 245 7.53 11.55 -9.77
C LEU A 245 6.68 11.76 -11.03
N ARG A 246 5.60 10.99 -11.16
CA ARG A 246 4.67 11.02 -12.31
C ARG A 246 3.36 11.73 -12.00
N GLY A 247 3.12 12.05 -10.73
CA GLY A 247 1.94 12.73 -10.25
C GLY A 247 1.43 12.11 -8.96
N GLU A 248 0.20 12.45 -8.61
CA GLU A 248 -0.47 11.96 -7.43
C GLU A 248 -1.96 11.81 -7.69
N ARG A 249 -2.60 10.93 -6.92
CA ARG A 249 -4.06 10.87 -6.81
C ARG A 249 -4.45 11.08 -5.35
N ILE A 250 -5.55 11.79 -5.11
CA ILE A 250 -6.03 12.11 -3.76
C ILE A 250 -7.19 11.17 -3.42
N TRP A 251 -6.97 10.32 -2.41
CA TRP A 251 -8.04 9.51 -1.83
C TRP A 251 -8.76 10.33 -0.76
N CYS A 252 -9.96 10.80 -1.08
CA CYS A 252 -10.83 11.54 -0.17
C CYS A 252 -11.68 10.57 0.68
N GLN A 253 -11.85 10.90 1.96
CA GLN A 253 -12.66 10.17 2.93
C GLN A 253 -13.72 11.10 3.51
N ASP A 254 -14.84 11.21 2.80
CA ASP A 254 -15.99 12.03 3.19
C ASP A 254 -16.89 11.38 4.25
N ASN A 255 -16.56 10.15 4.65
CA ASN A 255 -17.26 9.39 5.69
C ASN A 255 -16.57 9.43 7.07
N LYS A 256 -15.43 10.11 7.20
CA LYS A 256 -14.75 10.28 8.50
C LYS A 256 -15.51 11.27 9.37
N THR A 257 -15.62 10.98 10.66
CA THR A 257 -16.19 11.89 11.66
C THR A 257 -15.40 13.19 11.73
N LEU A 258 -16.10 14.32 11.68
CA LEU A 258 -15.49 15.63 11.90
C LEU A 258 -15.41 15.93 13.39
N PHE A 259 -14.27 16.46 13.83
CA PHE A 259 -14.09 16.95 15.18
C PHE A 259 -13.90 18.47 15.18
N PRO A 260 -14.43 19.19 16.18
CA PRO A 260 -14.35 20.65 16.25
C PRO A 260 -12.98 21.12 16.76
N TYR A 261 -11.89 20.65 16.15
CA TYR A 261 -10.53 21.03 16.55
C TYR A 261 -10.32 22.54 16.42
N GLY A 262 -9.77 23.16 17.46
CA GLY A 262 -9.49 24.59 17.48
C GLY A 262 -10.73 25.51 17.56
N TYR A 263 -11.95 24.98 17.62
CA TYR A 263 -13.18 25.79 17.65
C TYR A 263 -13.12 26.87 18.75
N LYS A 264 -13.41 28.12 18.36
CA LYS A 264 -13.30 29.37 19.14
C LYS A 264 -11.89 29.93 19.38
N TYR A 265 -10.81 29.23 19.03
CA TYR A 265 -9.45 29.64 19.42
C TYR A 265 -8.39 29.59 18.30
N SER A 266 -8.46 28.64 17.37
CA SER A 266 -7.44 28.45 16.32
C SER A 266 -7.97 27.64 15.12
N PHE A 267 -7.27 27.72 13.98
CA PHE A 267 -7.54 26.84 12.84
C PHE A 267 -6.80 25.51 13.00
N VAL A 268 -7.55 24.41 13.03
CA VAL A 268 -6.99 23.05 12.98
C VAL A 268 -7.80 22.23 11.97
N PRO A 269 -7.19 21.75 10.88
CA PRO A 269 -7.92 21.04 9.85
C PRO A 269 -8.27 19.61 10.30
N ASN A 270 -9.42 19.13 9.81
CA ASN A 270 -9.73 17.70 9.80
C ASN A 270 -9.06 17.07 8.58
N VAL A 271 -7.98 16.30 8.77
CA VAL A 271 -7.25 15.69 7.65
C VAL A 271 -7.97 14.44 7.14
N HIS A 272 -8.71 14.60 6.04
CA HIS A 272 -9.65 13.60 5.51
C HIS A 272 -9.25 13.06 4.14
N HIS A 273 -7.98 13.20 3.75
CA HIS A 273 -7.48 12.64 2.51
C HIS A 273 -6.10 12.03 2.67
N HIS A 274 -5.77 11.10 1.78
CA HIS A 274 -4.42 10.57 1.58
C HIS A 274 -3.92 10.92 0.18
N TYR A 275 -2.60 11.06 0.05
CA TYR A 275 -1.89 11.20 -1.20
C TYR A 275 -1.42 9.83 -1.65
N CYS A 276 -1.92 9.36 -2.79
CA CYS A 276 -1.38 8.23 -3.53
C CYS A 276 -0.30 8.77 -4.48
N LEU A 277 0.94 8.85 -3.99
CA LEU A 277 2.08 9.39 -4.74
C LEU A 277 2.53 8.35 -5.77
N ILE A 278 2.65 8.75 -7.04
CA ILE A 278 2.95 7.84 -8.16
C ILE A 278 4.35 8.14 -8.66
N PHE A 279 5.27 7.18 -8.51
CA PHE A 279 6.61 7.27 -9.07
C PHE A 279 6.85 6.19 -10.13
N LYS A 280 7.89 6.42 -10.94
CA LYS A 280 8.35 5.49 -11.96
C LYS A 280 9.86 5.25 -11.80
N LYS A 281 10.29 3.99 -11.85
CA LYS A 281 11.71 3.65 -11.97
C LYS A 281 12.15 3.88 -13.40
N LEU A 282 13.02 4.85 -13.62
CA LEU A 282 13.67 5.02 -14.92
C LEU A 282 14.82 4.02 -15.05
N PRO A 283 15.10 3.51 -16.26
CA PRO A 283 16.35 2.81 -16.53
C PRO A 283 17.54 3.66 -16.09
N GLU A 284 18.58 3.01 -15.60
CA GLU A 284 19.86 3.70 -15.47
C GLU A 284 20.32 4.11 -16.86
N ILE A 285 20.55 5.41 -17.06
CA ILE A 285 21.15 5.88 -18.31
C ILE A 285 22.55 5.28 -18.32
N SER A 286 22.74 4.24 -19.14
CA SER A 286 24.09 3.83 -19.51
C SER A 286 24.71 5.03 -20.21
N ILE A 287 25.51 5.81 -19.46
CA ILE A 287 26.50 6.67 -20.08
C ILE A 287 27.45 5.68 -20.75
N LYS A 288 27.20 5.37 -22.03
CA LYS A 288 28.18 4.69 -22.83
C LYS A 288 29.46 5.54 -22.74
N PRO A 289 30.59 4.95 -22.35
CA PRO A 289 31.85 5.68 -22.28
C PRO A 289 32.23 6.31 -23.61
#